data_AF-Q1Q171-F1
#
_entry.id   AF-Q1Q171-F1
#
_cell.length_a   1.000
_cell.length_b   1.000
_cell.length_c   1.000
_cell.angle_alpha   90.00
_cell.angle_beta   90.00
_cell.angle_gamma   90.00
#
_symmetry.space_group_name_H-M   'P 1'
#
loop_
_entity.id
_entity.type
_entity.pdbx_description
1 polymer ?
#
loop_
_entity_poly.entity_id
_entity_poly.type
_entity_poly.pdbx_seq_one_letter_code
_entity_poly.pdbx_strand_id
1 'polypeptide(L)'
;MEKKEIIAALMTANVNFLNALGLNIDVSISRENKKFNEVVGFCEQVITIIETFYKEKKEIVFLDCSCGKSYLSFVLNYVLSNVFALNTYFYAVDKNTAIIEKCERINSLLGFKNMCFINAKTIDVLPEKSVDFVIALHACDVATDETIAKAIKIKSRHILVVPCCENNIRNRLKEGHPLVDITDFGLLRYRFASILTEALRAQFLAGAGYSVKLVEIVSPKYTPKNLMIIAKRKKRNKKYNMNKFQKLDEMFNTDFALQSFFADTGSNRSECYKAICG
;
A
#
# COMPACT_ATOMS: atom_id res chain seq x y z
N MET A 1 -13.09 -8.39 -22.45
CA MET A 1 -12.37 -9.07 -21.37
C MET A 1 -11.98 -7.99 -20.37
N GLU A 2 -12.44 -8.10 -19.12
CA GLU A 2 -12.06 -7.15 -18.07
C GLU A 2 -10.54 -7.22 -17.86
N LYS A 3 -9.88 -6.11 -17.49
CA LYS A 3 -8.40 -6.07 -17.31
C LYS A 3 -7.92 -7.15 -16.36
N LYS A 4 -8.70 -7.40 -15.30
CA LYS A 4 -8.48 -8.47 -14.35
C LYS A 4 -8.36 -9.85 -15.00
N GLU A 5 -9.22 -10.17 -15.96
CA GLU A 5 -9.22 -11.43 -16.69
C GLU A 5 -7.99 -11.54 -17.61
N ILE A 6 -7.59 -10.43 -18.25
CA ILE A 6 -6.36 -10.36 -19.05
C ILE A 6 -5.14 -10.66 -18.20
N ILE A 7 -4.98 -9.97 -17.06
CA ILE A 7 -3.86 -10.18 -16.15
C ILE A 7 -3.86 -11.62 -15.63
N ALA A 8 -5.02 -12.14 -15.22
CA ALA A 8 -5.14 -13.51 -14.74
C ALA A 8 -4.74 -14.53 -15.81
N ALA A 9 -5.25 -14.40 -17.04
CA ALA A 9 -4.95 -15.30 -18.14
C ALA A 9 -3.47 -15.27 -18.55
N LEU A 10 -2.86 -14.08 -18.57
CA LEU A 10 -1.43 -13.91 -18.86
C LEU A 10 -0.55 -14.60 -17.81
N MET A 11 -0.96 -14.48 -16.55
CA MET A 11 -0.25 -15.10 -15.44
C MET A 11 -0.38 -16.62 -15.46
N THR A 12 -1.58 -17.16 -15.67
CA THR A 12 -1.81 -18.62 -15.72
C THR A 12 -1.18 -19.26 -16.96
N ALA A 13 -1.02 -18.53 -18.06
CA ALA A 13 -0.28 -18.99 -19.23
C ALA A 13 1.23 -19.15 -18.97
N ASN A 14 1.79 -18.49 -17.94
CA ASN A 14 3.20 -18.60 -17.57
C ASN A 14 3.39 -19.38 -16.26
N VAL A 15 3.17 -20.68 -16.34
CA VAL A 15 3.26 -21.61 -15.21
C VAL A 15 4.66 -21.59 -14.56
N ASN A 16 5.73 -21.47 -15.36
CA ASN A 16 7.09 -21.42 -14.84
C ASN A 16 7.32 -20.17 -13.97
N PHE A 17 6.79 -19.02 -14.39
CA PHE A 17 6.85 -17.79 -13.60
C PHE A 17 6.08 -17.94 -12.28
N LEU A 18 4.84 -18.44 -12.32
CA LEU A 18 4.05 -18.69 -11.11
C LEU A 18 4.72 -19.68 -10.15
N ASN A 19 5.32 -20.74 -10.68
CA ASN A 19 6.06 -21.73 -9.90
C ASN A 19 7.31 -21.14 -9.25
N ALA A 20 8.04 -20.28 -9.95
CA ALA A 20 9.19 -19.57 -9.39
C ALA A 20 8.80 -18.69 -8.18
N LEU A 21 7.60 -18.11 -8.21
CA LEU A 21 7.05 -17.37 -7.09
C LEU A 21 6.48 -18.28 -5.98
N GLY A 22 6.11 -19.52 -6.31
CA GLY A 22 5.38 -20.42 -5.43
C GLY A 22 3.90 -20.05 -5.30
N LEU A 23 3.30 -19.52 -6.37
CA LEU A 23 1.85 -19.31 -6.51
C LEU A 23 1.26 -20.45 -7.34
N ASN A 24 0.97 -21.58 -6.70
CA ASN A 24 0.29 -22.68 -7.40
C ASN A 24 -1.24 -22.47 -7.38
N ILE A 25 -1.86 -22.39 -8.56
CA ILE A 25 -3.27 -22.01 -8.76
C ILE A 25 -4.17 -23.24 -9.02
N ASP A 26 -3.64 -24.47 -8.92
CA ASP A 26 -4.37 -25.70 -9.24
C ASP A 26 -5.66 -25.95 -8.41
N VAL A 27 -5.89 -25.21 -7.31
CA VAL A 27 -7.07 -25.39 -6.44
C VAL A 27 -7.83 -24.08 -6.23
N SER A 28 -9.15 -24.12 -6.46
CA SER A 28 -10.08 -22.96 -6.41
C SER A 28 -10.23 -22.32 -5.02
N ILE A 29 -9.78 -22.98 -3.94
CA ILE A 29 -9.88 -22.53 -2.54
C ILE A 29 -8.55 -22.71 -1.78
N SER A 30 -7.41 -22.45 -2.41
CA SER A 30 -6.12 -22.42 -1.72
C SER A 30 -5.77 -21.03 -1.18
N ARG A 31 -4.82 -20.95 -0.24
CA ARG A 31 -4.29 -19.66 0.24
C ARG A 31 -3.59 -18.91 -0.89
N GLU A 32 -2.94 -19.66 -1.77
CA GLU A 32 -2.26 -19.22 -2.98
C GLU A 32 -3.25 -18.59 -3.97
N ASN A 33 -4.43 -19.18 -4.14
CA ASN A 33 -5.48 -18.64 -5.01
C ASN A 33 -6.05 -17.31 -4.47
N LYS A 34 -6.29 -17.21 -3.16
CA LYS A 34 -6.68 -15.94 -2.53
C LYS A 34 -5.62 -14.86 -2.77
N LYS A 35 -4.35 -15.20 -2.51
CA LYS A 35 -3.22 -14.29 -2.72
C LYS A 35 -3.07 -13.87 -4.19
N PHE A 36 -3.26 -14.80 -5.11
CA PHE A 36 -3.23 -14.54 -6.54
C PHE A 36 -4.31 -13.51 -6.93
N ASN A 37 -5.55 -13.71 -6.51
CA ASN A 37 -6.64 -12.76 -6.81
C ASN A 37 -6.38 -11.37 -6.23
N GLU A 38 -5.84 -11.28 -5.00
CA GLU A 38 -5.44 -10.00 -4.41
C GLU A 38 -4.38 -9.28 -5.25
N VAL A 39 -3.34 -10.00 -5.69
CA VAL A 39 -2.27 -9.44 -6.54
C VAL A 39 -2.84 -8.98 -7.89
N VAL A 40 -3.67 -9.79 -8.54
CA VAL A 40 -4.30 -9.44 -9.82
C VAL A 40 -5.19 -8.19 -9.66
N GLY A 41 -6.02 -8.13 -8.62
CA GLY A 41 -6.87 -6.97 -8.33
C GLY A 41 -6.06 -5.71 -8.04
N PHE A 42 -4.94 -5.82 -7.32
CA PHE A 42 -4.01 -4.71 -7.11
C PHE A 42 -3.40 -4.23 -8.44
N CYS A 43 -2.92 -5.17 -9.28
CA CYS A 43 -2.32 -4.86 -10.57
C CYS A 43 -3.29 -4.11 -11.49
N GLU A 44 -4.56 -4.51 -11.51
CA GLU A 44 -5.62 -3.83 -12.26
C GLU A 44 -5.75 -2.35 -11.88
N GLN A 45 -5.71 -2.02 -10.58
CA GLN A 45 -5.78 -0.64 -10.11
C GLN A 45 -4.54 0.15 -10.56
N VAL A 46 -3.34 -0.42 -10.42
CA VAL A 46 -2.09 0.22 -10.87
C VAL A 46 -2.12 0.50 -12.38
N ILE A 47 -2.46 -0.50 -13.19
CA ILE A 47 -2.51 -0.40 -14.66
C ILE A 47 -3.54 0.66 -15.08
N THR A 48 -4.71 0.68 -14.45
CA THR A 48 -5.74 1.69 -14.72
C THR A 48 -5.25 3.11 -14.47
N ILE A 49 -4.42 3.33 -13.45
CA ILE A 49 -3.84 4.65 -13.20
C ILE A 49 -2.75 4.96 -14.23
N ILE A 50 -1.87 4.01 -14.53
CA ILE A 50 -0.75 4.17 -15.47
C ILE A 50 -1.23 4.54 -16.88
N GLU A 51 -2.29 3.89 -17.37
CA GLU A 51 -2.88 4.17 -18.69
C GLU A 51 -3.24 5.66 -18.88
N THR A 52 -3.51 6.39 -17.79
CA THR A 52 -3.85 7.81 -17.86
C THR A 52 -2.66 8.73 -18.11
N PHE A 53 -1.41 8.26 -17.98
CA PHE A 53 -0.22 9.10 -18.08
C PHE A 53 1.06 8.44 -18.60
N TYR A 54 1.06 7.14 -18.92
CA TYR A 54 2.29 6.42 -19.29
C TYR A 54 3.04 7.05 -20.47
N LYS A 55 2.32 7.65 -21.43
CA LYS A 55 2.90 8.36 -22.59
C LYS A 55 3.76 9.57 -22.20
N GLU A 56 3.61 10.09 -20.99
CA GLU A 56 4.34 11.24 -20.47
C GLU A 56 5.67 10.86 -19.79
N LYS A 57 5.97 9.56 -19.66
CA LYS A 57 7.07 9.04 -18.84
C LYS A 57 7.97 8.08 -19.61
N LYS A 58 9.28 8.28 -19.47
CA LYS A 58 10.31 7.38 -20.02
C LYS A 58 10.55 6.14 -19.16
N GLU A 59 10.26 6.22 -17.86
CA GLU A 59 10.40 5.16 -16.87
C GLU A 59 9.36 5.39 -15.77
N ILE A 60 8.75 4.32 -15.26
CA ILE A 60 7.84 4.35 -14.11
C ILE A 60 8.51 3.67 -12.92
N VAL A 61 8.70 4.41 -11.83
CA VAL A 61 9.45 3.93 -10.67
C VAL A 61 8.52 3.58 -9.52
N PHE A 62 8.68 2.39 -8.96
CA PHE A 62 7.90 1.85 -7.85
C PHE A 62 8.77 1.70 -6.59
N LEU A 63 8.15 1.94 -5.44
CA LEU A 63 8.64 1.55 -4.13
C LEU A 63 7.59 0.63 -3.47
N ASP A 64 7.88 -0.67 -3.44
CA ASP A 64 7.07 -1.70 -2.79
C ASP A 64 7.53 -1.87 -1.34
N CYS A 65 6.69 -1.39 -0.43
CA CYS A 65 6.99 -1.29 1.00
C CYS A 65 6.48 -2.52 1.75
N SER A 66 7.31 -3.08 2.63
CA SER A 66 7.01 -4.35 3.32
C SER A 66 6.66 -5.45 2.30
N CYS A 67 7.51 -5.61 1.29
CA CYS A 67 7.18 -6.35 0.07
C CYS A 67 6.97 -7.85 0.30
N GLY A 68 7.41 -8.41 1.45
CA GLY A 68 7.33 -9.83 1.73
C GLY A 68 7.97 -10.63 0.60
N LYS A 69 7.31 -11.70 0.16
CA LYS A 69 7.76 -12.54 -0.97
C LYS A 69 7.67 -11.83 -2.35
N SER A 70 7.36 -10.54 -2.39
CA SER A 70 7.33 -9.68 -3.58
C SER A 70 6.47 -10.16 -4.73
N TYR A 71 5.44 -10.97 -4.46
CA TYR A 71 4.46 -11.42 -5.46
C TYR A 71 3.92 -10.27 -6.29
N LEU A 72 3.58 -9.16 -5.63
CA LEU A 72 3.06 -7.97 -6.28
C LEU A 72 4.08 -7.34 -7.24
N SER A 73 5.30 -7.06 -6.76
CA SER A 73 6.35 -6.45 -7.57
C SER A 73 6.75 -7.32 -8.75
N PHE A 74 6.91 -8.63 -8.57
CA PHE A 74 7.23 -9.53 -9.69
C PHE A 74 6.12 -9.54 -10.74
N VAL A 75 4.86 -9.71 -10.32
CA VAL A 75 3.72 -9.75 -11.25
C VAL A 75 3.54 -8.41 -11.98
N LEU A 76 3.61 -7.28 -11.25
CA LEU A 76 3.55 -5.95 -11.86
C LEU A 76 4.69 -5.75 -12.86
N ASN A 77 5.92 -6.10 -12.50
CA ASN A 77 7.06 -5.95 -13.39
C ASN A 77 6.87 -6.78 -14.67
N TYR A 78 6.48 -8.04 -14.53
CA TYR A 78 6.21 -8.93 -15.67
C TYR A 78 5.13 -8.36 -16.59
N VAL A 79 3.99 -7.95 -16.03
CA VAL A 79 2.86 -7.42 -16.82
C VAL A 79 3.23 -6.10 -17.50
N LEU A 80 3.79 -5.14 -16.76
CA LEU A 80 4.10 -3.82 -17.32
C LEU A 80 5.21 -3.88 -18.38
N SER A 81 6.24 -4.71 -18.16
CA SER A 81 7.37 -4.82 -19.09
C SER A 81 7.02 -5.66 -20.31
N ASN A 82 6.40 -6.83 -20.14
CA ASN A 82 6.21 -7.77 -21.25
C ASN A 82 4.92 -7.54 -22.04
N VAL A 83 3.89 -6.95 -21.42
CA VAL A 83 2.57 -6.78 -22.06
C VAL A 83 2.40 -5.34 -22.54
N PHE A 84 2.78 -4.37 -21.70
CA PHE A 84 2.63 -2.96 -22.01
C PHE A 84 3.90 -2.31 -22.57
N ALA A 85 5.00 -3.05 -22.66
CA ALA A 85 6.31 -2.57 -23.12
C ALA A 85 6.76 -1.29 -22.38
N LEU A 86 6.42 -1.18 -21.10
CA LEU A 86 6.76 -0.03 -20.28
C LEU A 86 8.10 -0.26 -19.59
N ASN A 87 8.96 0.74 -19.66
CA ASN A 87 10.17 0.75 -18.85
C ASN A 87 9.78 1.05 -17.39
N THR A 88 10.14 0.15 -16.49
CA THR A 88 9.80 0.23 -15.07
C THR A 88 11.02 -0.04 -14.20
N TYR A 89 11.04 0.48 -12.98
CA TYR A 89 12.05 0.16 -11.99
C TYR A 89 11.41 -0.04 -10.62
N PHE A 90 11.79 -1.10 -9.91
CA PHE A 90 11.21 -1.43 -8.61
C PHE A 90 12.27 -1.39 -7.51
N TYR A 91 12.02 -0.61 -6.47
CA TYR A 91 12.63 -0.80 -5.16
C TYR A 91 11.67 -1.63 -4.32
N ALA A 92 12.08 -2.80 -3.84
CA ALA A 92 11.29 -3.68 -2.99
C ALA A 92 11.96 -3.82 -1.62
N VAL A 93 11.26 -3.39 -0.57
CA VAL A 93 11.86 -3.19 0.76
C VAL A 93 11.20 -4.09 1.79
N ASP A 94 12.01 -4.81 2.57
CA ASP A 94 11.55 -5.58 3.72
C ASP A 94 12.66 -5.66 4.78
N LYS A 95 12.27 -5.62 6.06
CA LYS A 95 13.21 -5.74 7.18
C LYS A 95 13.74 -7.16 7.37
N ASN A 96 13.06 -8.17 6.81
CA ASN A 96 13.45 -9.56 6.95
C ASN A 96 14.50 -9.97 5.90
N THR A 97 15.74 -10.16 6.34
CA THR A 97 16.88 -10.50 5.48
C THR A 97 16.65 -11.79 4.70
N ALA A 98 16.09 -12.84 5.33
CA ALA A 98 15.84 -14.11 4.66
C ALA A 98 14.78 -14.00 3.54
N ILE A 99 13.81 -13.09 3.69
CA ILE A 99 12.84 -12.78 2.65
C ILE A 99 13.52 -12.07 1.47
N ILE A 100 14.35 -11.06 1.76
CA ILE A 100 15.08 -10.30 0.73
C ILE A 100 16.01 -11.21 -0.07
N GLU A 101 16.84 -12.04 0.59
CA GLU A 101 17.71 -12.99 -0.10
C GLU A 101 16.93 -13.95 -0.99
N LYS A 102 15.76 -14.42 -0.54
CA LYS A 102 14.90 -15.28 -1.36
C LYS A 102 14.40 -14.54 -2.59
N CYS A 103 13.96 -13.28 -2.44
CA CYS A 103 13.52 -12.48 -3.57
C CYS A 103 14.66 -12.19 -4.55
N GLU A 104 15.89 -11.95 -4.09
CA GLU A 104 17.07 -11.78 -4.96
C GLU A 104 17.41 -13.05 -5.75
N ARG A 105 17.30 -14.22 -5.13
CA ARG A 105 17.47 -15.52 -5.82
C ARG A 105 16.41 -15.71 -6.92
N ILE A 106 15.14 -15.43 -6.60
CA ILE A 106 14.04 -15.48 -7.57
C ILE A 106 14.27 -14.48 -8.70
N ASN A 107 14.69 -13.25 -8.37
CA ASN A 107 14.96 -12.20 -9.34
C ASN A 107 16.08 -12.61 -10.32
N SER A 108 17.13 -13.25 -9.79
CA SER A 108 18.25 -13.78 -10.58
C SER A 108 17.81 -14.91 -11.51
N LEU A 109 16.96 -15.82 -11.01
CA LEU A 109 16.37 -16.91 -11.81
C LEU A 109 15.48 -16.38 -12.94
N LEU A 110 14.71 -15.32 -12.69
CA LEU A 110 13.82 -14.69 -13.67
C LEU A 110 14.53 -13.70 -14.60
N GLY A 111 15.79 -13.35 -14.31
CA GLY A 111 16.63 -12.50 -15.14
C GLY A 111 16.27 -11.01 -15.13
N PHE A 112 15.42 -10.54 -14.21
CA PHE A 112 15.03 -9.13 -14.16
C PHE A 112 16.21 -8.24 -13.70
N LYS A 113 16.50 -7.19 -14.48
CA LYS A 113 17.58 -6.23 -14.21
C LYS A 113 17.09 -4.91 -13.61
N ASN A 114 15.78 -4.74 -13.55
CA ASN A 114 15.10 -3.50 -13.17
C ASN A 114 14.43 -3.57 -11.79
N MET A 115 14.89 -4.48 -10.93
CA MET A 115 14.40 -4.65 -9.58
C MET A 115 15.57 -4.65 -8.59
N CYS A 116 15.43 -3.89 -7.51
CA CYS A 116 16.38 -3.77 -6.43
C CYS A 116 15.67 -4.15 -5.13
N PHE A 117 16.22 -5.14 -4.42
CA PHE A 117 15.70 -5.59 -3.14
C PHE A 117 16.56 -5.01 -2.01
N ILE A 118 15.92 -4.42 -1.00
CA ILE A 118 16.60 -3.67 0.05
C ILE A 118 16.19 -4.21 1.41
N ASN A 119 17.16 -4.67 2.18
CA ASN A 119 16.95 -5.05 3.57
C ASN A 119 17.00 -3.82 4.48
N ALA A 120 15.84 -3.20 4.71
CA ALA A 120 15.72 -2.00 5.54
C ALA A 120 14.28 -1.82 6.05
N LYS A 121 14.08 -0.87 6.96
CA LYS A 121 12.73 -0.33 7.22
C LYS A 121 12.33 0.60 6.09
N THR A 122 11.05 0.68 5.76
CA THR A 122 10.53 1.50 4.66
C THR A 122 10.90 2.97 4.84
N ILE A 123 10.79 3.47 6.08
CA ILE A 123 11.04 4.88 6.36
C ILE A 123 12.49 5.31 6.08
N ASP A 124 13.44 4.39 6.26
CA ASP A 124 14.88 4.65 6.18
C ASP A 124 15.42 4.59 4.74
N VAL A 125 14.71 3.94 3.81
CA VAL A 125 15.18 3.78 2.42
C VAL A 125 15.23 5.10 1.68
N LEU A 126 16.33 5.46 1.02
CA LEU A 126 16.41 6.66 0.18
C LEU A 126 16.52 6.24 -1.28
N PRO A 127 15.40 6.19 -2.05
CA PRO A 127 15.45 5.87 -3.46
C PRO A 127 16.25 6.92 -4.23
N GLU A 128 17.19 6.48 -5.07
CA GLU A 128 17.98 7.36 -5.93
C GLU A 128 17.14 7.96 -7.07
N LYS A 129 16.12 7.21 -7.52
CA LYS A 129 15.17 7.65 -8.55
C LYS A 129 13.94 8.28 -7.92
N SER A 130 13.37 9.27 -8.60
CA SER A 130 12.07 9.84 -8.23
C SER A 130 10.96 8.79 -8.33
N VAL A 131 10.37 8.43 -7.19
CA VAL A 131 9.33 7.39 -7.11
C VAL A 131 7.98 7.92 -7.61
N ASP A 132 7.40 7.24 -8.60
CA ASP A 132 6.06 7.52 -9.11
C ASP A 132 4.99 6.84 -8.27
N PHE A 133 5.21 5.59 -7.88
CA PHE A 133 4.27 4.78 -7.10
C PHE A 133 4.90 4.28 -5.81
N VAL A 134 4.25 4.56 -4.68
CA VAL A 134 4.49 3.82 -3.44
C VAL A 134 3.36 2.83 -3.27
N ILE A 135 3.70 1.55 -3.16
CA ILE A 135 2.74 0.46 -3.07
C ILE A 135 2.98 -0.38 -1.82
N ALA A 136 1.92 -0.93 -1.25
CA ALA A 136 2.03 -1.97 -0.23
C ALA A 136 0.79 -2.87 -0.25
N LEU A 137 1.00 -4.18 -0.35
CA LEU A 137 -0.05 -5.19 -0.26
C LEU A 137 0.14 -6.00 1.02
N HIS A 138 -0.69 -5.69 2.02
CA HIS A 138 -0.63 -6.23 3.40
C HIS A 138 0.54 -5.73 4.26
N ALA A 139 0.95 -4.47 4.10
CA ALA A 139 1.67 -3.81 5.20
C ALA A 139 0.69 -3.67 6.37
N CYS A 140 0.91 -4.37 7.50
CA CYS A 140 -0.04 -4.41 8.61
C CYS A 140 0.24 -3.34 9.67
N ASP A 141 -0.83 -2.79 10.26
CA ASP A 141 -0.80 -1.88 11.41
C ASP A 141 0.13 -0.68 11.16
N VAL A 142 1.12 -0.43 12.01
CA VAL A 142 2.06 0.69 11.84
C VAL A 142 2.85 0.64 10.53
N ALA A 143 2.99 -0.53 9.88
CA ALA A 143 3.70 -0.62 8.60
C ALA A 143 2.95 0.08 7.46
N THR A 144 1.61 0.10 7.48
CA THR A 144 0.83 0.93 6.52
C THR A 144 1.12 2.41 6.76
N ASP A 145 1.15 2.82 8.03
CA ASP A 145 1.39 4.21 8.42
C ASP A 145 2.81 4.65 8.03
N GLU A 146 3.81 3.79 8.25
CA GLU A 146 5.19 4.00 7.81
C GLU A 146 5.27 4.18 6.28
N THR A 147 4.54 3.35 5.53
CA THR A 147 4.45 3.43 4.06
C THR A 147 3.85 4.76 3.60
N ILE A 148 2.74 5.17 4.21
CA ILE A 148 2.09 6.46 3.92
C ILE A 148 3.03 7.62 4.25
N ALA A 149 3.67 7.58 5.42
CA ALA A 149 4.61 8.60 5.85
C ALA A 149 5.79 8.71 4.86
N LYS A 150 6.36 7.57 4.46
CA LYS A 150 7.44 7.51 3.49
C LYS A 150 7.03 8.15 2.16
N ALA A 151 5.86 7.78 1.66
CA ALA A 151 5.33 8.29 0.40
C ALA A 151 5.15 9.82 0.39
N ILE A 152 4.62 10.37 1.49
CA ILE A 152 4.47 11.81 1.67
C ILE A 152 5.84 12.49 1.71
N LYS A 153 6.79 11.95 2.49
CA LYS A 153 8.15 12.52 2.63
C LYS A 153 8.90 12.58 1.29
N ILE A 154 8.82 11.52 0.48
CA ILE A 154 9.42 11.48 -0.86
C ILE A 154 8.53 12.12 -1.94
N LYS A 155 7.36 12.64 -1.55
CA LYS A 155 6.42 13.36 -2.42
C LYS A 155 5.98 12.55 -3.64
N SER A 156 5.77 11.24 -3.46
CA SER A 156 5.41 10.32 -4.56
C SER A 156 4.11 10.76 -5.24
N ARG A 157 4.00 10.45 -6.54
CA ARG A 157 2.84 10.84 -7.35
C ARG A 157 1.59 10.05 -6.97
N HIS A 158 1.75 8.76 -6.70
CA HIS A 158 0.69 7.82 -6.39
C HIS A 158 1.04 6.97 -5.16
N ILE A 159 0.03 6.68 -4.35
CA ILE A 159 0.11 5.80 -3.18
C ILE A 159 -1.03 4.80 -3.28
N LEU A 160 -0.73 3.51 -3.23
CA LEU A 160 -1.72 2.45 -3.23
C LEU A 160 -1.40 1.48 -2.10
N VAL A 161 -2.26 1.41 -1.09
CA VAL A 161 -2.05 0.53 0.06
C VAL A 161 -3.29 -0.31 0.33
N VAL A 162 -3.08 -1.61 0.59
CA VAL A 162 -4.10 -2.54 1.09
C VAL A 162 -3.76 -2.86 2.55
N PRO A 163 -4.41 -2.20 3.51
CA PRO A 163 -4.17 -2.44 4.93
C PRO A 163 -4.86 -3.73 5.41
N CYS A 164 -4.15 -4.46 6.27
CA CYS A 164 -4.56 -5.79 6.72
C CYS A 164 -4.98 -5.87 8.18
N CYS A 165 -4.42 -5.07 9.09
CA CYS A 165 -4.61 -5.21 10.53
C CYS A 165 -4.64 -3.86 11.22
N GLU A 166 -5.62 -3.67 12.10
CA GLU A 166 -5.77 -2.45 12.90
C GLU A 166 -5.79 -2.83 14.38
N ASN A 167 -4.63 -3.13 14.96
CA ASN A 167 -4.56 -3.56 16.37
C ASN A 167 -4.51 -2.34 17.29
N ASN A 168 -3.82 -1.27 16.87
CA ASN A 168 -3.68 -0.04 17.66
C ASN A 168 -5.04 0.59 18.01
N ILE A 169 -5.88 0.83 17.01
CA ILE A 169 -7.21 1.41 17.23
C ILE A 169 -8.14 0.45 17.96
N ARG A 170 -8.10 -0.84 17.63
CA ARG A 170 -8.96 -1.85 18.27
C ARG A 170 -8.72 -1.96 19.77
N ASN A 171 -7.49 -1.78 20.21
CA ASN A 171 -7.15 -1.79 21.63
C ASN A 171 -7.68 -0.56 22.39
N ARG A 172 -7.94 0.55 21.69
CA ARG A 172 -8.48 1.80 22.26
C ARG A 172 -10.02 1.84 22.28
N LEU A 173 -10.68 1.01 21.48
CA LEU A 173 -12.14 0.83 21.47
C LEU A 173 -12.57 -0.18 22.55
N LYS A 174 -12.24 0.15 23.80
CA LYS A 174 -12.56 -0.63 25.00
C LYS A 174 -13.32 0.24 26.01
N GLU A 175 -13.52 -0.30 27.20
CA GLU A 175 -14.21 0.34 28.32
C GLU A 175 -13.80 1.81 28.51
N GLY A 176 -14.79 2.70 28.61
CA GLY A 176 -14.60 4.15 28.71
C GLY A 176 -14.68 4.93 27.39
N HIS A 177 -14.78 4.26 26.23
CA HIS A 177 -15.00 4.93 24.93
C HIS A 177 -16.50 5.23 24.69
N PRO A 178 -16.90 6.39 24.11
CA PRO A 178 -18.32 6.72 23.88
C PRO A 178 -19.10 5.75 22.99
N LEU A 179 -18.40 4.94 22.20
CA LEU A 179 -18.98 3.90 21.35
C LEU A 179 -18.79 2.48 21.89
N VAL A 180 -18.41 2.34 23.17
CA VAL A 180 -18.10 1.03 23.77
C VAL A 180 -19.24 0.05 23.58
N ASP A 181 -20.49 0.45 23.84
CA ASP A 181 -21.68 -0.42 23.71
C ASP A 181 -21.87 -1.00 22.30
N ILE A 182 -21.52 -0.24 21.25
CA ILE A 182 -21.59 -0.69 19.85
C ILE A 182 -20.39 -1.59 19.52
N THR A 183 -19.25 -1.33 20.13
CA THR A 183 -18.00 -2.06 19.91
C THR A 183 -17.78 -3.23 20.87
N ASP A 184 -18.69 -3.51 21.80
CA ASP A 184 -18.49 -4.57 22.78
C ASP A 184 -18.43 -5.97 22.16
N PHE A 185 -19.15 -6.14 21.06
CA PHE A 185 -19.14 -7.33 20.24
C PHE A 185 -17.86 -7.39 19.40
N GLY A 186 -17.06 -8.46 19.56
CA GLY A 186 -15.74 -8.59 18.94
C GLY A 186 -15.71 -8.36 17.41
N LEU A 187 -16.74 -8.83 16.69
CA LEU A 187 -16.87 -8.61 15.25
C LEU A 187 -17.14 -7.13 14.91
N LEU A 188 -18.01 -6.46 15.67
CA LEU A 188 -18.30 -5.03 15.49
C LEU A 188 -17.09 -4.19 15.85
N ARG A 189 -16.39 -4.50 16.95
CA ARG A 189 -15.10 -3.88 17.32
C ARG A 189 -14.09 -3.95 16.17
N TYR A 190 -13.94 -5.13 15.59
CA TYR A 190 -13.01 -5.36 14.50
C TYR A 190 -13.35 -4.55 13.25
N ARG A 191 -14.63 -4.56 12.83
CA ARG A 191 -15.08 -3.81 11.65
C ARG A 191 -14.99 -2.31 11.87
N PHE A 192 -15.41 -1.83 13.03
CA PHE A 192 -15.36 -0.41 13.37
C PHE A 192 -13.91 0.10 13.46
N ALA A 193 -13.02 -0.64 14.14
CA ALA A 193 -11.59 -0.32 14.15
C ALA A 193 -11.01 -0.21 12.74
N SER A 194 -11.41 -1.13 11.84
CA SER A 194 -11.01 -1.09 10.44
C SER A 194 -11.49 0.18 9.76
N ILE A 195 -12.78 0.51 9.85
CA ILE A 195 -13.35 1.72 9.22
C ILE A 195 -12.69 3.00 9.75
N LEU A 196 -12.56 3.11 11.08
CA LEU A 196 -11.99 4.29 11.71
C LEU A 196 -10.53 4.50 11.30
N THR A 197 -9.72 3.43 11.29
CA THR A 197 -8.31 3.54 10.92
C THR A 197 -8.15 3.98 9.45
N GLU A 198 -8.95 3.42 8.56
CA GLU A 198 -8.93 3.78 7.14
C GLU A 198 -9.42 5.21 6.89
N ALA A 199 -10.41 5.66 7.66
CA ALA A 199 -10.85 7.05 7.64
C ALA A 199 -9.74 8.00 8.11
N LEU A 200 -9.02 7.66 9.19
CA LEU A 200 -7.88 8.45 9.68
C LEU A 200 -6.76 8.55 8.63
N ARG A 201 -6.34 7.42 8.05
CA ARG A 201 -5.34 7.38 6.96
C ARG A 201 -5.78 8.21 5.75
N ALA A 202 -7.05 8.08 5.33
CA ALA A 202 -7.59 8.83 4.21
C ALA A 202 -7.67 10.33 4.48
N GLN A 203 -8.11 10.75 5.68
CA GLN A 203 -8.15 12.18 6.05
C GLN A 203 -6.73 12.75 6.16
N PHE A 204 -5.78 11.99 6.70
CA PHE A 204 -4.39 12.43 6.79
C PHE A 204 -3.79 12.65 5.39
N LEU A 205 -3.93 11.67 4.48
CA LEU A 205 -3.50 11.81 3.08
C LEU A 205 -4.17 13.01 2.39
N ALA A 206 -5.47 13.22 2.62
CA ALA A 206 -6.20 14.35 2.05
C ALA A 206 -5.65 15.70 2.54
N GLY A 207 -5.34 15.81 3.84
CA GLY A 207 -4.70 16.96 4.47
C GLY A 207 -3.23 17.14 4.09
N ALA A 208 -2.54 16.06 3.70
CA ALA A 208 -1.19 16.07 3.14
C ALA A 208 -1.14 16.39 1.63
N GLY A 209 -2.26 16.83 1.04
CA GLY A 209 -2.30 17.28 -0.35
C GLY A 209 -2.57 16.19 -1.39
N TYR A 210 -3.08 15.03 -0.98
CA TYR A 210 -3.49 13.97 -1.90
C TYR A 210 -5.00 14.00 -2.16
N SER A 211 -5.40 13.59 -3.36
CA SER A 211 -6.77 13.18 -3.67
C SER A 211 -6.89 11.71 -3.32
N VAL A 212 -7.85 11.33 -2.50
CA VAL A 212 -7.96 9.98 -1.95
C VAL A 212 -9.25 9.32 -2.42
N LYS A 213 -9.16 8.04 -2.80
CA LYS A 213 -10.28 7.16 -3.13
C LYS A 213 -10.08 5.85 -2.37
N LEU A 214 -11.17 5.29 -1.84
CA LEU A 214 -11.17 3.93 -1.31
C LEU A 214 -11.93 3.02 -2.26
N VAL A 215 -11.37 1.85 -2.56
CA VAL A 215 -11.97 0.87 -3.48
C VAL A 215 -11.79 -0.54 -2.94
N GLU A 216 -12.61 -1.47 -3.39
CA GLU A 216 -12.38 -2.90 -3.15
C GLU A 216 -11.52 -3.47 -4.29
N ILE A 217 -10.41 -4.14 -3.96
CA ILE A 217 -9.55 -4.76 -4.99
C ILE A 217 -10.07 -6.11 -5.47
N VAL A 218 -10.81 -6.82 -4.62
CA VAL A 218 -11.38 -8.13 -4.90
C VAL A 218 -12.66 -8.35 -4.11
N SER A 219 -13.48 -9.31 -4.56
CA SER A 219 -14.66 -9.73 -3.83
C SER A 219 -14.29 -10.22 -2.41
N PRO A 220 -15.12 -9.91 -1.39
CA PRO A 220 -14.90 -10.36 -0.03
C PRO A 220 -14.85 -11.88 0.13
N LYS A 221 -15.31 -12.65 -0.87
CA LYS A 221 -15.17 -14.12 -0.93
C LYS A 221 -13.70 -14.58 -0.94
N TYR A 222 -12.80 -13.77 -1.51
CA TYR A 222 -11.37 -14.08 -1.55
C TYR A 222 -10.66 -13.61 -0.29
N THR A 223 -10.95 -12.40 0.16
CA THR A 223 -10.39 -11.84 1.40
C THR A 223 -11.35 -10.81 2.00
N PRO A 224 -11.59 -10.83 3.32
CA PRO A 224 -12.32 -9.75 3.99
C PRO A 224 -11.48 -8.47 4.13
N LYS A 225 -10.18 -8.51 3.79
CA LYS A 225 -9.26 -7.38 3.77
C LYS A 225 -9.01 -6.93 2.34
N ASN A 226 -10.08 -6.46 1.72
CA ASN A 226 -10.13 -6.11 0.30
C ASN A 226 -10.16 -4.59 0.04
N LEU A 227 -10.18 -3.75 1.08
CA LEU A 227 -10.17 -2.30 0.91
C LEU A 227 -8.76 -1.82 0.54
N MET A 228 -8.68 -0.96 -0.47
CA MET A 228 -7.47 -0.27 -0.89
C MET A 228 -7.66 1.23 -0.79
N ILE A 229 -6.69 1.92 -0.21
CA ILE A 229 -6.55 3.37 -0.33
C ILE A 229 -5.72 3.68 -1.57
N ILE A 230 -6.30 4.46 -2.48
CA ILE A 230 -5.61 5.03 -3.64
C ILE A 230 -5.51 6.53 -3.43
N ALA A 231 -4.30 7.06 -3.38
CA ALA A 231 -4.03 8.48 -3.24
C ALA A 231 -3.17 9.01 -4.40
N LYS A 232 -3.59 10.14 -4.98
CA LYS A 232 -2.89 10.85 -6.05
C LYS A 232 -2.52 12.25 -5.59
N ARG A 233 -1.24 12.61 -5.70
CA ARG A 233 -0.77 13.94 -5.30
C ARG A 233 -1.45 15.02 -6.15
N LYS A 234 -2.02 16.04 -5.52
CA LYS A 234 -2.66 17.17 -6.22
C LYS A 234 -1.59 18.09 -6.80
N LYS A 235 -1.87 18.70 -7.95
CA LYS A 235 -1.03 19.78 -8.50
C LYS A 235 -1.11 20.98 -7.54
N ARG A 236 0.05 21.53 -7.15
CA ARG A 236 0.17 22.67 -6.22
C ARG A 236 -0.76 23.80 -6.69
N ASN A 237 -1.64 24.27 -5.79
CA ASN A 237 -2.44 25.51 -5.87
C ASN A 237 -3.48 25.67 -4.72
N LYS A 238 -3.55 24.74 -3.74
CA LYS A 238 -4.41 24.88 -2.55
C LYS A 238 -3.58 24.78 -1.27
N LYS A 239 -3.88 25.64 -0.29
CA LYS A 239 -3.44 25.43 1.10
C LYS A 239 -4.13 24.17 1.62
N TYR A 240 -3.35 23.15 1.97
CA TYR A 240 -3.86 21.96 2.64
C TYR A 240 -3.79 22.15 4.16
N ASN A 241 -4.70 21.52 4.89
CA ASN A 241 -4.71 21.54 6.36
C ASN A 241 -5.17 20.19 6.90
N MET A 242 -4.83 19.93 8.16
CA MET A 242 -5.11 18.69 8.85
C MET A 242 -6.38 18.74 9.71
N ASN A 243 -7.22 19.78 9.59
CA ASN A 243 -8.34 20.01 10.50
C ASN A 243 -9.33 18.85 10.55
N LYS A 244 -9.64 18.22 9.40
CA LYS A 244 -10.55 17.06 9.37
C LYS A 244 -9.95 15.84 10.04
N PHE A 245 -8.66 15.60 9.83
CA PHE A 245 -7.91 14.53 10.49
C PHE A 245 -7.86 14.76 12.00
N GLN A 246 -7.47 15.97 12.44
CA GLN A 246 -7.39 16.36 13.85
C GLN A 246 -8.73 16.17 14.58
N LYS A 247 -9.83 16.71 14.01
CA LYS A 247 -11.16 16.52 14.59
C LYS A 247 -11.54 15.06 14.75
N LEU A 248 -11.17 14.21 13.78
CA LEU A 248 -11.46 12.79 13.83
C LEU A 248 -10.59 12.07 14.88
N ASP A 249 -9.30 12.38 14.94
CA ASP A 249 -8.35 11.83 15.91
C ASP A 249 -8.70 12.24 17.35
N GLU A 250 -9.12 13.49 17.55
CA GLU A 250 -9.60 14.03 18.84
C GLU A 250 -10.93 13.38 19.26
N MET A 251 -11.90 13.31 18.35
CA MET A 251 -13.22 12.73 18.63
C MET A 251 -13.15 11.27 19.10
N PHE A 252 -12.17 10.52 18.60
CA PHE A 252 -11.97 9.10 18.94
C PHE A 252 -10.75 8.83 19.83
N ASN A 253 -10.05 9.89 20.28
CA ASN A 253 -8.84 9.82 21.10
C ASN A 253 -7.81 8.75 20.64
N THR A 254 -7.53 8.74 19.33
CA THR A 254 -6.83 7.61 18.71
C THR A 254 -5.31 7.64 18.85
N ASP A 255 -4.71 8.82 19.10
CA ASP A 255 -3.25 9.01 19.18
C ASP A 255 -2.53 8.30 18.02
N PHE A 256 -2.96 8.69 16.81
CA PHE A 256 -2.71 7.91 15.62
C PHE A 256 -1.22 7.88 15.22
N ALA A 257 -0.66 6.67 15.11
CA ALA A 257 0.78 6.43 14.94
C ALA A 257 1.41 7.17 13.75
N LEU A 258 0.66 7.37 12.65
CA LEU A 258 1.12 8.08 11.45
C LEU A 258 1.69 9.48 11.75
N GLN A 259 1.14 10.17 12.75
CA GLN A 259 1.60 11.51 13.16
C GLN A 259 3.05 11.50 13.64
N SER A 260 3.45 10.44 14.36
CA SER A 260 4.77 10.34 14.98
C SER A 260 5.91 10.34 13.97
N PHE A 261 5.66 9.91 12.73
CA PHE A 261 6.68 9.92 11.67
C PHE A 261 7.04 11.33 11.18
N PHE A 262 6.30 12.37 11.58
CA PHE A 262 6.52 13.76 11.18
C PHE A 262 6.84 14.68 12.36
N ALA A 263 6.87 14.15 13.58
CA ALA A 263 7.30 14.89 14.75
C ALA A 263 8.83 14.90 14.82
N ASP A 264 9.43 16.08 14.70
CA ASP A 264 10.82 16.28 15.12
C ASP A 264 10.87 16.24 16.65
N THR A 265 11.97 15.74 17.22
CA THR A 265 12.18 15.71 18.68
C THR A 265 12.02 17.13 19.25
N GLY A 266 10.93 17.38 19.99
CA GLY A 266 10.63 18.66 20.64
C GLY A 266 9.60 19.55 19.92
N SER A 267 9.07 19.15 18.76
CA SER A 267 8.04 19.88 18.01
C SER A 267 6.65 19.73 18.65
N ASN A 268 5.88 20.84 18.74
CA ASN A 268 4.47 20.74 19.14
C ASN A 268 3.60 20.20 17.98
N ARG A 269 2.43 19.62 18.28
CA ARG A 269 1.53 19.03 17.26
C ARG A 269 1.21 19.98 16.09
N SER A 270 1.07 21.29 16.33
CA SER A 270 0.77 22.28 15.29
C SER A 270 1.91 22.51 14.29
N GLU A 271 3.16 22.36 14.73
CA GLU A 271 4.35 22.51 13.89
C GLU A 271 4.56 21.30 12.98
N CYS A 272 4.30 20.09 13.49
CA CYS A 272 4.28 18.85 12.70
C CYS A 272 3.35 18.97 11.48
N TYR A 273 2.17 19.56 11.66
CA TYR A 273 1.20 19.70 10.57
C TYR A 273 1.61 20.72 9.50
N LYS A 274 2.37 21.76 9.85
CA LYS A 274 2.92 22.68 8.85
C LYS A 274 3.94 21.99 7.95
N ALA A 275 4.77 21.09 8.50
CA ALA A 275 5.75 20.32 7.73
C ALA A 275 5.07 19.36 6.73
N ILE A 276 3.90 18.81 7.08
CA ILE A 276 3.15 17.89 6.21
C ILE A 276 2.42 18.64 5.09
N CYS A 277 1.96 19.87 5.33
CA CYS A 277 1.15 20.64 4.38
C CYS A 277 1.96 21.56 3.43
N GLY A 278 3.29 21.67 3.60
CA GLY A 278 4.20 22.58 2.85
C GLY A 278 4.62 22.16 1.42
#